data_AF-A0A2S2PNB9-F1
#
_entry.id   AF-A0A2S2PNB9-F1
#
_cell.length_a   1.000
_cell.length_b   1.000
_cell.length_c   1.000
_cell.angle_alpha   90.00
_cell.angle_beta   90.00
_cell.angle_gamma   90.00
#
_symmetry.space_group_name_H-M   'P 1'
#
loop_
_entity.id
_entity.type
_entity.pdbx_description
1 polymer ?
#
loop_
_entity_poly.entity_id
_entity_poly.type
_entity_poly.pdbx_seq_one_letter_code
_entity_poly.pdbx_strand_id
1 'polypeptide(L)'
;MPEPIKENYLISILYQMDGNTYVTLSPYFSKILPLLLQLLSPEQDYVLQSLQTFCNLLESKTPVLEDYLQSFVPKLLNLSQSSKFMNIRIVALQCLYNCCDYSLIKLLPLKRQVIFELTKCLDDKKRLVRKEVVRTKSRWLSIDVLNDDDD
;
A
#
# COMPACT_ATOMS: atom_id res chain seq x y z
N MET A 1 -17.80 15.22 12.74
CA MET A 1 -18.47 14.06 12.10
C MET A 1 -18.14 14.12 10.61
N PRO A 2 -17.51 13.10 10.01
CA PRO A 2 -17.48 13.03 8.56
C PRO A 2 -18.94 12.91 8.10
N GLU A 3 -19.34 13.68 7.08
CA GLU A 3 -20.70 13.55 6.55
C GLU A 3 -20.83 12.19 5.85
N PRO A 4 -21.81 11.34 6.21
CA PRO A 4 -21.96 9.99 5.68
C PRO A 4 -22.12 9.98 4.15
N ILE A 5 -22.59 11.09 3.57
CA ILE A 5 -22.70 11.28 2.13
C ILE A 5 -21.31 11.28 1.47
N LYS A 6 -20.36 12.05 2.02
CA LYS A 6 -18.99 12.14 1.48
C LYS A 6 -18.30 10.78 1.51
N GLU A 7 -18.46 10.03 2.59
CA GLU A 7 -17.90 8.70 2.77
C GLU A 7 -18.47 7.68 1.78
N ASN A 8 -19.79 7.70 1.53
CA ASN A 8 -20.44 6.85 0.55
C ASN A 8 -19.99 7.14 -0.90
N TYR A 9 -19.77 8.42 -1.25
CA TYR A 9 -19.20 8.78 -2.55
C TYR A 9 -17.76 8.31 -2.71
N LEU A 10 -16.97 8.33 -1.63
CA LEU A 10 -15.60 7.82 -1.66
C LEU A 10 -15.56 6.31 -1.85
N ILE A 11 -16.45 5.60 -1.18
CA ILE A 11 -16.60 4.15 -1.32
C ILE A 11 -17.02 3.80 -2.75
N SER A 12 -17.96 4.53 -3.35
CA SER A 12 -18.39 4.24 -4.74
C SER A 12 -17.27 4.47 -5.75
N ILE A 13 -16.49 5.55 -5.60
CA ILE A 13 -15.30 5.80 -6.42
C ILE A 13 -14.26 4.68 -6.23
N LEU A 14 -14.01 4.25 -4.99
CA LEU A 14 -13.13 3.13 -4.67
C LEU A 14 -13.50 1.84 -5.40
N TYR A 15 -14.81 1.52 -5.46
CA TYR A 15 -15.28 0.32 -6.16
C TYR A 15 -15.11 0.39 -7.68
N GLN A 16 -15.01 1.59 -8.24
CA GLN A 16 -14.81 1.82 -9.67
C GLN A 16 -13.34 1.94 -10.04
N MET A 17 -12.46 2.09 -9.05
CA MET A 17 -11.01 2.22 -9.26
C MET A 17 -10.35 0.85 -9.34
N ASP A 18 -9.72 0.60 -10.48
CA ASP A 18 -8.83 -0.52 -10.76
C ASP A 18 -7.67 -0.04 -11.67
N GLY A 19 -6.74 -0.93 -11.99
CA GLY A 19 -5.61 -0.59 -12.86
C GLY A 19 -6.02 -0.15 -14.26
N ASN A 20 -7.18 -0.58 -14.76
CA ASN A 20 -7.66 -0.28 -16.11
C ASN A 20 -8.33 1.09 -16.20
N THR A 21 -8.98 1.53 -15.12
CA THR A 21 -9.64 2.83 -15.01
C THR A 21 -8.68 3.98 -14.72
N TYR A 22 -7.39 3.70 -14.48
CA TYR A 22 -6.37 4.73 -14.27
C TYR A 22 -6.35 5.77 -15.41
N VAL A 23 -6.36 5.35 -16.68
CA VAL A 23 -6.26 6.27 -17.82
C VAL A 23 -7.40 7.29 -17.81
N THR A 24 -8.61 6.85 -17.47
CA THR A 24 -9.80 7.69 -17.38
C THR A 24 -9.78 8.60 -16.15
N LEU A 25 -9.25 8.11 -15.03
CA LEU A 25 -9.29 8.82 -13.74
C LEU A 25 -8.04 9.65 -13.46
N SER A 26 -6.96 9.47 -14.23
CA SER A 26 -5.66 10.15 -14.10
C SER A 26 -5.78 11.66 -13.81
N PRO A 27 -6.64 12.43 -14.52
CA PRO A 27 -6.79 13.87 -14.29
C PRO A 27 -7.29 14.24 -12.88
N TYR A 28 -7.95 13.30 -12.19
CA TYR A 28 -8.60 13.53 -10.89
C TYR A 28 -7.80 12.96 -9.71
N PHE A 29 -6.71 12.22 -9.95
CA PHE A 29 -5.97 11.53 -8.88
C PHE A 29 -5.41 12.48 -7.82
N SER A 30 -5.04 13.71 -8.17
CA SER A 30 -4.58 14.71 -7.19
C SER A 30 -5.63 15.02 -6.12
N LYS A 31 -6.92 14.86 -6.44
CA LYS A 31 -8.04 15.02 -5.51
C LYS A 31 -8.44 13.70 -4.86
N ILE A 32 -8.39 12.59 -5.60
CA ILE A 32 -8.84 11.27 -5.12
C ILE A 32 -7.83 10.63 -4.17
N LEU A 33 -6.53 10.80 -4.42
CA LEU A 33 -5.50 10.12 -3.65
C LEU A 33 -5.47 10.53 -2.17
N PRO A 34 -5.56 11.82 -1.78
CA PRO A 34 -5.69 12.19 -0.37
C PRO A 34 -6.89 11.53 0.31
N LEU A 35 -7.98 11.33 -0.42
CA LEU A 35 -9.19 10.69 0.08
C LEU A 35 -8.97 9.18 0.25
N LEU A 36 -8.38 8.50 -0.74
CA LEU A 36 -7.97 7.09 -0.60
C LEU A 36 -7.07 6.89 0.62
N LEU A 37 -6.11 7.79 0.85
CA LEU A 37 -5.21 7.72 2.00
C LEU A 37 -5.90 7.99 3.35
N GLN A 38 -7.05 8.67 3.37
CA GLN A 38 -7.88 8.80 4.57
C GLN A 38 -8.61 7.49 4.89
N LEU A 39 -9.03 6.76 3.86
CA LEU A 39 -9.81 5.52 4.00
C LEU A 39 -8.96 4.33 4.46
N LEU A 40 -7.62 4.43 4.37
CA LEU A 40 -6.67 3.45 4.92
C LEU A 40 -6.49 3.55 6.46
N SER A 41 -7.40 4.20 7.17
CA SER A 41 -7.30 4.36 8.63
C SER A 41 -7.85 3.14 9.36
N PRO A 42 -7.09 2.46 10.24
CA PRO A 42 -7.44 1.13 10.82
C PRO A 42 -8.78 1.04 11.55
N GLU A 43 -9.38 2.17 11.91
CA GLU A 43 -10.64 2.29 12.64
C GLU A 43 -11.86 2.19 11.72
N GLN A 44 -11.69 2.24 10.40
CA GLN A 44 -12.81 2.26 9.46
C GLN A 44 -13.25 0.84 9.04
N ASP A 45 -14.55 0.62 8.91
CA ASP A 45 -15.11 -0.70 8.56
C ASP A 45 -14.73 -1.14 7.13
N TYR A 46 -14.49 -0.20 6.25
CA TYR A 46 -14.16 -0.42 4.84
C TYR A 46 -12.66 -0.50 4.54
N VAL A 47 -11.78 -0.45 5.56
CA VAL A 47 -10.31 -0.46 5.37
C VAL A 47 -9.87 -1.59 4.45
N LEU A 48 -10.42 -2.78 4.61
CA LEU A 48 -10.03 -3.93 3.78
C LEU A 48 -10.29 -3.66 2.30
N GLN A 49 -11.50 -3.19 1.96
CA GLN A 49 -11.89 -2.91 0.58
C GLN A 49 -11.05 -1.78 0.01
N SER A 50 -10.85 -0.70 0.78
CA SER A 50 -9.99 0.42 0.39
C SER A 50 -8.56 -0.03 0.12
N LEU A 51 -8.03 -0.92 0.96
CA LEU A 51 -6.69 -1.45 0.86
C LEU A 51 -6.54 -2.40 -0.34
N GLN A 52 -7.58 -3.18 -0.67
CA GLN A 52 -7.61 -4.02 -1.87
C GLN A 52 -7.58 -3.19 -3.16
N THR A 53 -8.42 -2.15 -3.26
CA THR A 53 -8.34 -1.22 -4.40
C THR A 53 -6.97 -0.56 -4.48
N PHE A 54 -6.42 -0.13 -3.34
CA PHE A 54 -5.09 0.46 -3.29
C PHE A 54 -4.01 -0.53 -3.76
N CYS A 55 -4.12 -1.80 -3.37
CA CYS A 55 -3.24 -2.88 -3.83
C CYS A 55 -3.30 -3.03 -5.36
N ASN A 56 -4.51 -3.06 -5.94
CA ASN A 56 -4.69 -3.16 -7.39
C ASN A 56 -4.04 -2.00 -8.14
N LEU A 57 -4.14 -0.77 -7.61
CA LEU A 57 -3.50 0.41 -8.21
C LEU A 57 -1.97 0.34 -8.14
N LEU A 58 -1.41 -0.23 -7.07
CA LEU A 58 0.03 -0.47 -6.94
C LEU A 58 0.49 -1.58 -7.90
N GLU A 59 -0.28 -2.65 -8.04
CA GLU A 59 0.01 -3.76 -8.98
C GLU A 59 0.02 -3.29 -10.43
N SER A 60 -0.88 -2.36 -10.78
CA SER A 60 -0.90 -1.73 -12.10
C SER A 60 0.18 -0.65 -12.29
N LYS A 61 1.10 -0.49 -11.33
CA LYS A 61 2.20 0.48 -11.35
C LYS A 61 1.72 1.91 -11.61
N THR A 62 0.58 2.27 -11.02
CA THR A 62 -0.07 3.57 -11.22
C THR A 62 0.92 4.72 -10.94
N PRO A 63 1.33 5.53 -11.94
CA PRO A 63 2.46 6.44 -11.81
C PRO A 63 2.31 7.49 -10.71
N VAL A 64 1.10 8.04 -10.55
CA VAL A 64 0.85 9.10 -9.56
C VAL A 64 1.05 8.63 -8.12
N LEU A 65 1.01 7.32 -7.83
CA LEU A 65 1.27 6.83 -6.47
C LEU A 65 2.74 6.94 -6.09
N GLU A 66 3.66 6.96 -7.05
CA GLU A 66 5.09 7.03 -6.78
C GLU A 66 5.46 8.29 -5.99
N ASP A 67 4.85 9.43 -6.33
CA ASP A 67 5.08 10.71 -5.66
C ASP A 67 4.55 10.75 -4.22
N TYR A 68 3.71 9.79 -3.84
CA TYR A 68 3.06 9.74 -2.53
C TYR A 68 3.57 8.60 -1.65
N LEU A 69 4.59 7.84 -2.09
CA LEU A 69 5.18 6.73 -1.33
C LEU A 69 5.47 7.12 0.14
N GLN A 70 6.09 8.28 0.36
CA GLN A 70 6.41 8.82 1.69
C GLN A 70 5.17 9.03 2.58
N SER A 71 4.01 9.30 1.97
CA SER A 71 2.76 9.60 2.69
C SER A 71 2.00 8.34 3.11
N PHE A 72 2.10 7.25 2.35
CA PHE A 72 1.29 6.04 2.59
C PHE A 72 2.08 4.83 3.05
N VAL A 73 3.36 4.70 2.74
CA VAL A 73 4.19 3.58 3.22
C VAL A 73 4.17 3.47 4.76
N PRO A 74 4.29 4.57 5.55
CA PRO A 74 4.13 4.49 7.00
C PRO A 74 2.75 3.99 7.46
N LYS A 75 1.69 4.34 6.73
CA LYS A 75 0.32 3.88 7.03
C LYS A 75 0.17 2.38 6.75
N LEU A 76 0.71 1.90 5.63
CA LEU A 76 0.73 0.48 5.30
C LEU A 76 1.52 -0.33 6.33
N LEU A 77 2.68 0.18 6.77
CA LEU A 77 3.46 -0.42 7.85
C LEU A 77 2.65 -0.50 9.15
N ASN A 78 1.95 0.58 9.53
CA ASN A 78 1.08 0.55 10.69
C ASN A 78 -0.02 -0.50 10.56
N LEU A 79 -0.76 -0.52 9.44
CA LEU A 79 -1.82 -1.51 9.19
C LEU A 79 -1.31 -2.96 9.24
N SER A 80 -0.10 -3.21 8.74
CA SER A 80 0.53 -4.54 8.76
C SER A 80 0.82 -5.04 10.18
N GLN A 81 1.00 -4.12 11.14
CA GLN A 81 1.35 -4.42 12.53
C GLN A 81 0.14 -4.39 13.46
N SER A 82 -0.66 -3.33 13.38
CA SER A 82 -1.65 -2.95 14.41
C SER A 82 -3.04 -3.52 14.17
N SER A 83 -3.37 -3.93 12.93
CA SER A 83 -4.72 -4.35 12.61
C SER A 83 -5.12 -5.63 13.34
N LYS A 84 -6.34 -5.63 13.89
CA LYS A 84 -6.94 -6.80 14.54
C LYS A 84 -7.22 -7.92 13.55
N PHE A 85 -7.44 -7.59 12.27
CA PHE A 85 -7.86 -8.51 11.24
C PHE A 85 -6.67 -9.02 10.42
N MET A 86 -6.57 -10.35 10.28
CA MET A 86 -5.45 -10.99 9.59
C MET A 86 -5.34 -10.58 8.12
N ASN A 87 -6.48 -10.53 7.42
CA ASN A 87 -6.56 -10.16 6.01
C ASN A 87 -6.05 -8.74 5.76
N ILE A 88 -6.42 -7.76 6.57
CA ILE A 88 -5.92 -6.38 6.46
C ILE A 88 -4.39 -6.36 6.57
N ARG A 89 -3.82 -7.10 7.53
CA ARG A 89 -2.35 -7.18 7.67
C ARG A 89 -1.68 -7.79 6.44
N ILE A 90 -2.26 -8.85 5.88
CA ILE A 90 -1.75 -9.50 4.66
C ILE A 90 -1.82 -8.53 3.46
N VAL A 91 -2.96 -7.89 3.21
CA VAL A 91 -3.09 -6.97 2.07
C VAL A 91 -2.18 -5.76 2.23
N ALA A 92 -1.96 -5.26 3.45
CA ALA A 92 -1.01 -4.18 3.70
C ALA A 92 0.43 -4.57 3.34
N LEU A 93 0.82 -5.81 3.64
CA LEU A 93 2.13 -6.37 3.26
C LEU A 93 2.25 -6.57 1.74
N GLN A 94 1.16 -6.94 1.06
CA GLN A 94 1.09 -7.03 -0.40
C GLN A 94 1.24 -5.65 -1.05
N CYS A 95 0.56 -4.62 -0.54
CA CYS A 95 0.77 -3.24 -0.97
C CYS A 95 2.25 -2.83 -0.83
N LEU A 96 2.88 -3.11 0.33
CA LEU A 96 4.30 -2.83 0.53
C LEU A 96 5.19 -3.61 -0.45
N TYR A 97 4.84 -4.85 -0.79
CA TYR A 97 5.55 -5.65 -1.79
C TYR A 97 5.44 -5.02 -3.19
N ASN A 98 4.26 -4.54 -3.57
CA ASN A 98 4.01 -3.90 -4.87
C ASN A 98 4.66 -2.51 -4.98
N CYS A 99 4.92 -1.82 -3.87
CA CYS A 99 5.70 -0.57 -3.89
C CYS A 99 7.09 -0.75 -4.50
N CYS A 100 7.68 -1.96 -4.44
CA CYS A 100 9.02 -2.23 -4.96
C CYS A 100 9.10 -2.16 -6.50
N ASP A 101 7.97 -1.97 -7.20
CA ASP A 101 7.94 -1.79 -8.65
C ASP A 101 8.15 -0.33 -9.11
N TYR A 102 8.24 0.63 -8.17
CA TYR A 102 8.54 2.04 -8.45
C TYR A 102 10.04 2.33 -8.50
N SER A 103 10.43 3.53 -8.93
CA SER A 103 11.84 3.89 -9.13
C SER A 103 12.67 3.78 -7.85
N LEU A 104 13.90 3.29 -8.02
CA LEU A 104 14.87 3.14 -6.94
C LEU A 104 15.10 4.45 -6.17
N ILE A 105 15.16 5.58 -6.88
CA ILE A 105 15.39 6.92 -6.32
C ILE A 105 14.34 7.24 -5.25
N LYS A 106 13.07 6.86 -5.47
CA LYS A 106 11.96 7.11 -4.55
C LYS A 106 11.91 6.09 -3.41
N LEU A 107 12.38 4.86 -3.63
CA LEU A 107 12.34 3.77 -2.66
C LEU A 107 13.52 3.78 -1.67
N LEU A 108 14.72 4.16 -2.11
CA LEU A 108 15.93 4.13 -1.25
C LEU A 108 15.78 4.90 0.07
N PRO A 109 15.17 6.11 0.11
CA PRO A 109 14.96 6.82 1.37
C PRO A 109 14.07 6.07 2.37
N LEU A 110 13.19 5.18 1.88
CA LEU A 110 12.25 4.41 2.69
C LEU A 110 12.80 3.05 3.13
N LYS A 111 13.75 2.49 2.36
CA LYS A 111 14.23 1.11 2.51
C LYS A 111 14.59 0.74 3.94
N ARG A 112 15.42 1.55 4.60
CA ARG A 112 15.89 1.28 5.97
C ARG A 112 14.74 1.18 6.96
N GLN A 113 13.80 2.14 6.91
CA GLN A 113 12.64 2.15 7.79
C GLN A 113 11.74 0.95 7.51
N VAL A 114 11.44 0.67 6.25
CA VAL A 114 10.57 -0.44 5.87
C VAL A 114 11.13 -1.78 6.35
N ILE A 115 12.42 -2.06 6.12
CA ILE A 115 13.06 -3.31 6.56
C ILE A 115 13.04 -3.44 8.08
N PHE A 116 13.31 -2.35 8.80
CA PHE A 116 13.27 -2.35 10.26
C PHE A 116 11.86 -2.65 10.78
N GLU A 117 10.84 -1.97 10.26
CA GLU A 117 9.45 -2.18 10.67
C GLU A 117 8.93 -3.57 10.28
N LEU A 118 9.26 -4.08 9.09
CA LEU A 118 8.89 -5.44 8.67
C LEU A 118 9.53 -6.52 9.56
N THR A 119 10.66 -6.23 10.19
CA THR A 119 11.28 -7.17 11.14
C THR A 119 10.39 -7.39 12.36
N LYS A 120 9.69 -6.35 12.82
CA LYS A 120 8.74 -6.45 13.95
C LYS A 120 7.53 -7.33 13.58
N CYS A 121 7.14 -7.34 12.30
CA CYS A 121 6.04 -8.17 11.82
C CYS A 121 6.39 -9.68 11.76
N LEU A 122 7.67 -10.07 11.90
CA LEU A 122 8.07 -11.49 11.87
C LEU A 122 7.53 -12.28 13.07
N ASP A 123 7.25 -11.61 14.18
CA ASP A 123 6.67 -12.23 15.38
C ASP A 123 5.13 -12.29 15.33
N ASP A 124 4.53 -12.11 14.15
CA ASP A 124 3.08 -12.19 14.00
C ASP A 124 2.52 -13.54 14.49
N LYS A 125 1.43 -13.50 15.26
CA LYS A 125 0.75 -14.70 15.79
C LYS A 125 0.25 -15.67 14.71
N LYS A 126 0.14 -15.25 13.44
CA LYS A 126 -0.40 -16.06 12.33
C LYS A 126 0.69 -16.38 11.30
N ARG A 127 0.85 -17.69 11.02
CA ARG A 127 1.84 -18.20 10.04
C ARG A 127 1.69 -17.57 8.65
N LEU A 128 0.46 -17.37 8.17
CA LEU A 128 0.20 -16.77 6.85
C LEU A 128 0.72 -15.34 6.76
N VAL A 129 0.57 -14.55 7.84
CA VAL A 129 1.12 -13.19 7.89
C VAL A 129 2.65 -13.26 7.89
N ARG A 130 3.26 -14.10 8.74
CA ARG A 130 4.72 -14.25 8.75
C ARG A 130 5.29 -14.64 7.38
N LYS A 131 4.61 -15.52 6.63
CA LYS A 131 4.99 -15.89 5.26
C LYS A 131 5.01 -14.66 4.35
N GLU A 132 3.97 -13.83 4.41
CA GLU A 132 3.89 -12.60 3.60
C GLU A 132 4.95 -11.59 4.03
N VAL A 133 5.22 -11.44 5.34
CA VAL A 133 6.29 -10.57 5.85
C VAL A 133 7.65 -10.96 5.27
N VAL A 134 7.98 -12.26 5.28
CA VAL A 134 9.25 -12.76 4.72
C VAL A 134 9.33 -12.44 3.22
N ARG A 135 8.24 -12.68 2.47
CA ARG A 135 8.16 -12.36 1.04
C ARG A 135 8.38 -10.86 0.77
N THR A 136 7.63 -10.00 1.46
CA THR A 136 7.73 -8.54 1.34
C THR A 136 9.12 -8.03 1.72
N LYS A 137 9.65 -8.46 2.88
CA LYS A 137 10.97 -8.03 3.35
C LYS A 137 12.09 -8.45 2.39
N SER A 138 12.01 -9.66 1.83
CA SER A 138 12.98 -10.14 0.84
C SER A 138 12.99 -9.25 -0.40
N ARG A 139 11.82 -8.88 -0.92
CA ARG A 139 11.73 -7.97 -2.08
C ARG A 139 12.33 -6.59 -1.78
N TRP A 140 12.04 -6.02 -0.61
CA TRP A 140 12.62 -4.74 -0.18
C TRP A 140 14.14 -4.79 0.02
N LEU A 141 14.70 -5.94 0.41
CA LEU A 141 16.15 -6.12 0.52
C LEU A 141 16.83 -6.11 -0.84
N SER A 142 16.16 -6.61 -1.88
CA SER A 142 16.70 -6.77 -3.23
C SER A 142 16.54 -5.56 -4.15
N ILE A 143 15.83 -4.50 -3.75
CA ILE A 143 15.51 -3.37 -4.66
C ILE A 143 16.72 -2.66 -5.25
N ASP A 144 17.86 -2.66 -4.56
CA ASP A 144 19.13 -2.03 -4.96
C ASP A 144 20.19 -3.03 -5.42
N VAL A 145 19.93 -4.34 -5.28
CA VAL A 145 20.80 -5.41 -5.77
C VAL A 145 20.44 -5.79 -7.21
N LEU A 146 19.18 -5.57 -7.61
CA LEU A 146 18.65 -5.93 -8.93
C LEU A 146 18.94 -4.89 -10.03
N ASN A 147 19.62 -3.77 -9.73
CA ASN A 147 19.93 -2.76 -10.76
C ASN A 147 21.34 -2.90 -11.36
N ASP A 148 22.07 -3.96 -11.01
CA ASP A 148 23.43 -4.23 -11.52
C ASP A 148 23.44 -5.22 -12.69
N ASP A 149 22.28 -5.73 -13.13
CA ASP A 149 22.16 -6.75 -14.19
C ASP A 149 21.66 -6.20 -15.56
N ASP A 150 21.49 -4.87 -15.70
CA ASP A 150 21.04 -4.20 -16.93
C ASP A 150 22.16 -3.35 -17.59
N ASP A 151 23.39 -3.89 -17.69
CA ASP A 151 24.48 -3.38 -18.56
C ASP A 151 24.87 -4.40 -19.64
#